data_AF-A0A2P4S9R2-F1
#
_entry.id   AF-A0A2P4S9R2-F1
#
_cell.length_a   1.000
_cell.length_b   1.000
_cell.length_c   1.000
_cell.angle_alpha   90.00
_cell.angle_beta   90.00
_cell.angle_gamma   90.00
#
_symmetry.space_group_name_H-M   'P 1'
#
loop_
_entity.id
_entity.type
_entity.pdbx_description
1 polymer ?
#
loop_
_entity_poly.entity_id
_entity_poly.type
_entity_poly.pdbx_seq_one_letter_code
_entity_poly.pdbx_strand_id
1 'polypeptide(L)'
;MQPAMAAIYDYYEPGQRCTVFYNAPQRSSTIATLCSPKICECAQGECPHAQRKTQEVTADDRHDFACYSPRVDYGEIPNHCTSNLLTPNWLHPEPQLP
;
A
#
# COMPACT_ATOMS: atom_id res chain seq x y z
N MET A 1 1.85 16.58 -1.39
CA MET A 1 2.35 17.61 -0.46
C MET A 1 2.79 16.94 0.84
N GLN A 2 4.08 17.01 1.15
CA GLN A 2 4.64 16.50 2.40
C GLN A 2 4.64 17.61 3.46
N PRO A 3 4.55 17.28 4.77
CA PRO A 3 4.64 18.28 5.84
C PRO A 3 5.97 19.03 5.83
N ALA A 4 5.93 20.31 6.18
CA ALA A 4 7.12 21.13 6.41
C ALA A 4 7.54 21.08 7.87
N MET A 5 8.80 21.42 8.13
CA MET A 5 9.40 21.41 9.46
C MET A 5 9.77 22.84 9.87
N ALA A 6 9.46 23.21 11.10
CA ALA A 6 9.97 24.41 11.76
C ALA A 6 10.67 24.02 13.06
N ALA A 7 11.79 24.66 13.36
CA ALA A 7 12.56 24.42 14.57
C ALA A 7 12.91 25.72 15.27
N ILE A 8 12.77 25.75 16.59
CA ILE A 8 13.23 26.83 17.47
C ILE A 8 14.31 26.22 18.37
N TYR A 9 15.44 26.93 18.50
CA TYR A 9 16.57 26.49 19.30
C TYR A 9 17.19 27.68 20.03
N ASP A 10 17.81 27.41 21.17
CA ASP A 10 18.66 28.39 21.83
C ASP A 10 19.95 28.56 21.02
N TYR A 11 20.34 29.81 20.78
CA TYR A 11 21.56 30.13 20.04
C TYR A 11 22.83 29.63 20.75
N TYR A 12 22.87 29.71 22.09
CA TYR A 12 24.03 29.30 22.89
C TYR A 12 23.96 27.82 23.29
N GLU A 13 22.76 27.25 23.38
CA GLU A 13 22.52 25.83 23.65
C GLU A 13 21.72 25.15 22.52
N PRO A 14 22.27 25.00 21.30
CA PRO A 14 21.53 24.47 20.13
C PRO A 14 21.11 23.00 20.26
N GLY A 15 21.58 22.31 21.30
CA GLY A 15 21.06 20.99 21.71
C GLY A 15 19.65 21.07 22.29
N GLN A 16 19.32 22.17 22.97
CA GLN A 16 17.96 22.49 23.38
C GLN A 16 17.21 23.04 22.17
N ARG A 17 16.44 22.17 21.51
CA ARG A 17 15.60 22.54 20.38
C ARG A 17 14.21 21.93 20.49
N CYS A 18 13.23 22.65 19.99
CA CYS A 18 11.89 22.15 19.74
C CYS A 18 11.65 22.15 18.23
N THR A 19 11.06 21.08 17.71
CA THR A 19 10.77 20.93 16.27
C THR A 19 9.32 20.53 16.10
N VAL A 20 8.64 21.21 15.18
CA VAL A 20 7.24 20.94 14.85
C VAL A 20 7.10 20.72 13.35
N PHE A 21 6.24 19.77 12.99
CA PHE A 21 5.82 19.56 11.61
C PHE A 21 4.45 20.19 11.39
N TYR A 22 4.28 20.89 10.27
CA TYR A 22 3.03 21.55 9.90
C TYR A 22 2.69 21.30 8.43
N ASN A 23 1.41 21.39 8.09
CA ASN A 23 0.89 21.13 6.76
C ASN A 23 -0.26 22.10 6.44
N ALA A 24 -0.81 22.03 5.23
CA ALA A 24 -2.01 22.78 4.87
C ALA A 24 -3.19 22.45 5.83
N PRO A 25 -4.14 23.38 6.08
CA PRO A 25 -5.15 23.23 7.15
C PRO A 25 -6.02 21.96 7.11
N GLN A 26 -6.20 21.36 5.94
CA GLN A 26 -6.99 20.12 5.75
C GLN A 26 -6.13 18.84 5.67
N ARG A 27 -4.83 18.93 5.97
CA ARG A 27 -3.90 17.80 5.90
C ARG A 27 -3.25 17.55 7.24
N SER A 28 -2.91 16.29 7.51
CA SER A 28 -2.18 15.91 8.70
C SER A 28 -0.79 16.56 8.75
N SER A 29 -0.35 16.92 9.95
CA SER A 29 1.02 17.38 10.22
C SER A 29 2.06 16.27 10.12
N THR A 30 1.62 15.01 10.06
CA THR A 30 2.46 13.81 9.92
C THR A 30 2.12 13.05 8.63
N ILE A 31 3.03 12.17 8.20
CA ILE A 31 2.85 11.29 7.03
C ILE A 31 1.94 10.11 7.41
N ALA A 32 1.13 9.64 6.46
CA ALA A 32 0.28 8.46 6.65
C ALA A 32 1.14 7.22 6.93
N THR A 33 0.87 6.54 8.04
CA THR A 33 1.64 5.39 8.52
C THR A 33 0.70 4.35 9.12
N LEU A 34 0.93 3.07 8.81
CA LEU A 34 0.28 1.95 9.46
C LEU A 34 1.23 1.38 10.51
N CYS A 35 0.82 1.31 11.77
CA CYS A 35 1.67 0.79 12.84
C CYS A 35 1.03 -0.44 13.49
N SER A 36 1.78 -1.54 13.45
CA SER A 36 1.65 -2.67 14.36
C SER A 36 2.54 -2.43 15.59
N PRO A 37 2.40 -3.18 16.70
CA PRO A 37 2.98 -2.82 18.00
C PRO A 37 4.48 -2.47 18.02
N LYS A 38 5.26 -2.96 17.06
CA LYS A 38 6.70 -2.68 16.93
C LYS A 38 7.16 -2.30 15.53
N ILE A 39 6.26 -2.29 14.55
CA ILE A 39 6.61 -2.11 13.13
C ILE A 39 5.65 -1.09 12.55
N CYS A 40 6.21 -0.06 11.92
CA CYS A 40 5.45 0.94 11.20
C CYS A 40 5.83 0.91 9.71
N GLU A 41 4.82 0.96 8.86
CA GLU A 41 4.94 0.94 7.41
C GLU A 41 4.34 2.21 6.81
N CYS A 42 4.95 2.70 5.73
CA CYS A 42 4.48 3.88 5.03
C CYS A 42 3.13 3.59 4.35
N ALA A 43 2.14 4.45 4.57
CA ALA A 43 0.83 4.37 3.96
C ALA A 43 0.57 5.54 2.98
N GLN A 44 1.65 6.13 2.46
CA GLN A 44 1.57 7.23 1.52
C GLN A 44 1.35 6.69 0.10
N GLY A 45 0.25 7.08 -0.53
CA GLY A 45 -0.07 6.66 -1.90
C GLY A 45 -1.58 6.59 -2.11
N GLU A 46 -1.97 6.18 -3.31
CA GLU A 46 -3.37 5.86 -3.58
C GLU A 46 -3.69 4.44 -3.11
N CYS A 47 -4.87 4.27 -2.53
CA CYS A 47 -5.36 2.94 -2.19
C CYS A 47 -5.81 2.20 -3.46
N PRO A 48 -5.69 0.86 -3.50
CA PRO A 48 -6.21 0.08 -4.61
C PRO A 48 -7.72 0.31 -4.77
N HIS A 49 -8.14 0.54 -6.01
CA HIS A 49 -9.55 0.68 -6.35
C HIS A 49 -10.17 -0.68 -6.63
N ALA A 50 -11.35 -0.94 -6.06
CA ALA A 50 -12.15 -2.09 -6.44
C ALA A 50 -12.53 -1.96 -7.92
N GLN A 51 -12.18 -2.97 -8.73
CA GLN A 51 -12.61 -3.00 -10.12
C GLN A 51 -14.14 -3.00 -10.20
N ARG A 52 -14.69 -2.09 -10.99
CA ARG A 52 -16.12 -2.08 -11.30
C ARG A 52 -16.39 -3.27 -12.23
N LYS A 53 -17.45 -4.02 -11.96
CA LYS A 53 -17.86 -5.20 -12.75
C LYS A 53 -18.02 -4.94 -14.26
N THR A 54 -18.11 -3.68 -14.66
CA THR A 54 -18.27 -3.23 -16.05
C THR A 54 -16.97 -3.20 -16.85
N GLN A 55 -15.80 -3.34 -16.22
CA GLN A 55 -14.52 -3.36 -16.90
C GLN A 55 -14.17 -4.81 -17.22
N GLU A 56 -14.25 -5.19 -18.50
CA GLU A 56 -13.78 -6.51 -18.93
C GLU A 56 -12.26 -6.56 -18.82
N VAL A 57 -11.79 -7.47 -17.98
CA VAL A 57 -10.36 -7.77 -17.79
C VAL A 57 -10.18 -9.24 -18.07
N THR A 58 -9.40 -9.54 -19.09
CA THR A 58 -9.18 -10.90 -19.58
C THR A 58 -8.27 -11.69 -18.64
N ALA A 59 -8.17 -13.00 -18.85
CA ALA A 59 -7.23 -13.84 -18.10
C ALA A 59 -5.77 -13.45 -18.39
N ASP A 60 -5.48 -13.07 -19.64
CA ASP A 60 -4.15 -12.65 -20.09
C ASP A 60 -3.75 -11.33 -19.42
N ASP A 61 -4.65 -10.35 -19.36
CA ASP A 61 -4.41 -9.07 -18.66
C ASP A 61 -4.05 -9.28 -17.17
N ARG A 62 -4.69 -10.26 -16.52
CA ARG A 62 -4.40 -10.60 -15.11
C ARG A 62 -3.06 -11.29 -14.97
N HIS A 63 -2.71 -12.17 -15.90
CA HIS A 63 -1.42 -12.85 -15.93
C HIS A 63 -0.29 -11.84 -16.11
N ASP A 64 -0.44 -10.92 -17.06
CA ASP A 64 0.58 -9.91 -17.35
C ASP A 64 0.77 -8.92 -16.19
N PHE A 65 -0.34 -8.51 -15.56
CA PHE A 65 -0.30 -7.72 -14.34
C PHE A 65 0.40 -8.49 -13.20
N ALA A 66 0.02 -9.74 -12.94
CA ALA A 66 0.60 -10.51 -11.84
C ALA A 66 2.10 -10.80 -12.03
N CYS A 67 2.51 -11.18 -13.24
CA CYS A 67 3.85 -11.70 -13.50
C CYS A 67 4.86 -10.64 -13.96
N TYR A 68 4.42 -9.63 -14.72
CA TYR A 68 5.35 -8.73 -15.42
C TYR A 68 5.31 -7.30 -14.92
N SER A 69 4.18 -6.59 -15.02
CA SER A 69 4.13 -5.18 -14.62
C SER A 69 2.71 -4.64 -14.40
N PRO A 70 2.45 -3.95 -13.27
CA PRO A 70 3.28 -3.87 -12.07
C PRO A 70 3.36 -5.23 -11.36
N ARG A 71 4.57 -5.67 -10.99
CA ARG A 71 4.79 -7.01 -10.43
C ARG A 71 4.10 -7.16 -9.08
N VAL A 72 3.34 -8.25 -8.92
CA VAL A 72 2.68 -8.61 -7.66
C VAL A 72 3.57 -9.58 -6.88
N ASP A 73 3.84 -9.25 -5.62
CA ASP A 73 4.71 -10.09 -4.78
C ASP A 73 3.96 -11.23 -4.07
N TYR A 74 2.67 -11.04 -3.75
CA TYR A 74 1.85 -12.01 -3.02
C TYR A 74 0.40 -12.04 -3.53
N GLY A 75 -0.25 -13.20 -3.46
CA GLY A 75 -1.63 -13.41 -3.89
C GLY A 75 -2.36 -14.41 -3.01
N GLU A 76 -3.50 -14.00 -2.47
CA GLU A 76 -4.35 -14.79 -1.57
C GLU A 76 -5.80 -14.72 -2.07
N ILE A 77 -6.58 -15.79 -1.89
CA ILE A 77 -8.03 -15.79 -2.19
C ILE A 77 -8.78 -15.69 -0.86
N PRO A 78 -9.15 -14.47 -0.41
CA PRO A 78 -9.85 -14.33 0.86
C PRO A 78 -11.28 -14.85 0.75
N ASN A 79 -11.73 -15.54 1.80
CA ASN A 79 -13.08 -16.12 1.89
C ASN A 79 -14.21 -15.08 1.77
N HIS A 80 -13.93 -13.79 2.02
CA HIS A 80 -14.92 -12.73 1.83
C HIS A 80 -15.18 -12.42 0.34
N CYS A 81 -14.25 -12.77 -0.56
CA CYS A 81 -14.41 -12.63 -2.00
C CYS A 81 -15.14 -13.83 -2.65
N THR A 82 -15.22 -14.98 -1.97
CA THR A 82 -15.79 -16.23 -2.52
C THR A 82 -17.30 -16.37 -2.36
N SER A 83 -17.98 -15.45 -1.67
CA SER A 83 -19.44 -15.53 -1.47
C SER A 83 -20.28 -15.48 -2.76
N ASN A 84 -19.68 -15.33 -3.95
CA ASN A 84 -20.40 -15.40 -5.24
C ASN A 84 -19.65 -16.13 -6.36
N LEU A 85 -18.59 -16.90 -6.09
CA LEU A 85 -17.89 -17.66 -7.12
C LEU A 85 -17.73 -19.12 -6.69
N LEU A 86 -18.50 -19.97 -7.37
CA LEU A 86 -18.30 -21.41 -7.44
C LEU A 86 -16.79 -21.70 -7.67
N THR A 87 -16.25 -22.58 -6.82
CA THR A 87 -14.98 -23.33 -6.91
C THR A 87 -13.95 -22.89 -7.97
N PRO A 88 -12.72 -22.49 -7.59
CA PRO A 88 -11.65 -22.26 -8.55
C PRO A 88 -11.09 -23.60 -9.08
N ASN A 89 -11.39 -23.93 -10.33
CA ASN A 89 -10.74 -25.00 -11.12
C ASN A 89 -9.30 -24.63 -11.56
N TRP A 90 -8.55 -23.86 -10.76
CA TRP A 90 -7.24 -23.31 -11.17
C TRP A 90 -6.02 -24.06 -10.60
N LEU A 91 -6.21 -25.26 -10.04
CA LEU A 91 -5.10 -26.17 -9.78
C LEU A 91 -4.69 -26.85 -11.10
N HIS A 92 -3.95 -26.13 -11.94
CA HIS A 92 -3.14 -26.78 -12.98
C HIS A 92 -1.88 -27.38 -12.34
N PRO A 93 -1.48 -28.60 -12.72
CA PRO A 93 -0.40 -29.32 -12.07
C PRO A 93 0.95 -28.65 -12.28
N GLU A 94 1.71 -28.63 -11.20
CA GLU A 94 3.11 -28.17 -11.08
C GLU A 94 3.98 -28.76 -12.21
N PRO A 95 4.66 -27.94 -13.03
CA PRO A 95 5.61 -28.47 -14.00
C PRO A 95 6.81 -29.03 -13.23
N GLN A 96 6.98 -30.35 -13.27
CA GLN A 96 8.18 -31.02 -12.77
C GLN A 96 9.38 -30.50 -13.58
N LEU A 97 10.20 -29.63 -12.98
CA LEU A 97 11.51 -29.33 -13.51
C LEU A 97 12.41 -30.59 -13.37
N PRO A 98 13.34 -30.82 -14.30
CA PRO A 98 14.23 -31.97 -14.27
C PRO A 98 15.22 -31.94 -13.10
#